data_AF-A0A5J6L0M4-F1
#
_entry.id   AF-A0A5J6L0M4-F1
#
_cell.length_a   1.000
_cell.length_b   1.000
_cell.length_c   1.000
_cell.angle_alpha   90.00
_cell.angle_beta   90.00
_cell.angle_gamma   90.00
#
_symmetry.space_group_name_H-M   'P 1'
#
loop_
_entity.id
_entity.type
_entity.pdbx_description
1 polymer ?
#
loop_
_entity_poly.entity_id
_entity_poly.type
_entity_poly.pdbx_seq_one_letter_code
_entity_poly.pdbx_strand_id
1 'polypeptide(L)'
;MNTTPTLTPSRSSLAGPSTTASAGRWLLAVGELVLVAALSMMLVDQVTGAVIGALGLFPLVAHPAGIALVMTVDVLFGTVLWLVHRGRSTRAILAVAGATTLGFAAPLVPFALVAVVSCMPAHFGIGARPLRAVSSSPVRRGVERVARRWPTVLALLLTFGEFLRPGVSPVWALVLLGAEYLVIGGIRRQFGDRRILALHVVGALAYAALAVAALNVPSVAAGLLIGVGWILHAGWDVALHRADIVTWRWYAEACIVIDLVVGLSAIVAVLSRI
;
A
#
# COMPACT_ATOMS: atom_id res chain seq x y z
N MET A 1 55.77 48.62 6.25
CA MET A 1 54.95 48.52 7.48
C MET A 1 53.79 47.58 7.18
N ASN A 2 53.89 46.32 7.60
CA ASN A 2 52.87 45.29 7.37
C ASN A 2 51.97 45.19 8.61
N THR A 3 50.68 45.48 8.46
CA THR A 3 49.66 45.31 9.50
C THR A 3 48.83 44.07 9.18
N THR A 4 49.09 42.98 9.89
CA THR A 4 48.30 41.74 9.84
C THR A 4 47.03 41.91 10.68
N PRO A 5 45.82 41.84 10.12
CA PRO A 5 44.59 41.95 10.91
C PRO A 5 44.32 40.64 11.67
N THR A 6 44.27 40.73 12.99
CA THR A 6 43.89 39.64 13.90
C THR A 6 42.38 39.44 13.82
N LEU A 7 41.92 38.40 13.12
CA LEU A 7 40.51 37.99 13.08
C LEU A 7 40.17 37.26 14.38
N THR A 8 39.41 37.92 15.26
CA THR A 8 38.78 37.30 16.43
C THR A 8 37.65 36.37 15.97
N PRO A 9 37.64 35.08 16.38
CA PRO A 9 36.56 34.18 16.02
C PRO A 9 35.25 34.63 16.71
N SER A 10 34.24 34.90 15.89
CA SER A 10 32.88 35.20 16.34
C SER A 10 32.33 34.04 17.16
N ARG A 11 32.05 34.27 18.45
CA ARG A 11 31.29 33.36 19.32
C ARG A 11 29.82 33.35 18.88
N SER A 12 29.54 32.80 17.71
CA SER A 12 28.18 32.55 17.27
C SER A 12 27.62 31.32 18.01
N SER A 13 26.87 31.61 19.07
CA SER A 13 25.65 30.92 19.48
C SER A 13 25.69 29.37 19.51
N LEU A 14 26.09 28.83 20.66
CA LEU A 14 25.77 27.48 21.15
C LEU A 14 24.27 27.36 21.50
N ALA A 15 23.38 27.74 20.58
CA ALA A 15 21.98 27.40 20.68
C ALA A 15 21.87 25.90 20.35
N GLY A 16 21.94 25.07 21.40
CA GLY A 16 21.71 23.64 21.28
C GLY A 16 20.37 23.37 20.60
N PRO A 17 20.25 22.31 19.78
CA PRO A 17 19.01 21.96 19.12
C PRO A 17 17.89 21.83 20.17
N SER A 18 16.79 22.56 19.99
CA SER A 18 15.66 22.53 20.89
C SER A 18 15.11 21.10 20.99
N THR A 19 15.04 20.59 22.22
CA THR A 19 14.58 19.23 22.57
C THR A 19 13.16 18.92 22.09
N THR A 20 12.34 19.95 21.89
CA THR A 20 10.97 19.86 21.36
C THR A 20 10.95 19.47 19.88
N ALA A 21 11.90 19.97 19.07
CA ALA A 21 11.99 19.64 17.65
C ALA A 21 12.42 18.17 17.42
N SER A 22 13.12 17.55 18.39
CA SER A 22 13.47 16.13 18.32
C SER A 22 12.30 15.20 18.62
N ALA A 23 11.42 15.55 19.57
CA ALA A 23 10.29 14.70 19.95
C ALA A 23 9.27 14.56 18.80
N GLY A 24 8.93 15.66 18.12
CA GLY A 24 7.99 15.64 17.00
C GLY A 24 8.48 14.78 15.82
N ARG A 25 9.77 14.89 15.45
CA ARG A 25 10.35 14.05 14.39
C ARG A 25 10.36 12.56 14.75
N TRP A 26 10.58 12.24 16.02
CA TRP A 26 10.53 10.86 16.49
C TRP A 26 9.10 10.31 16.39
N LEU A 27 8.09 11.04 16.85
CA LEU A 27 6.69 10.63 16.77
C LEU A 27 6.24 10.40 15.33
N LEU A 28 6.61 11.28 14.41
CA LEU A 28 6.31 11.11 12.98
C LEU A 28 6.97 9.85 12.40
N ALA A 29 8.23 9.59 12.74
CA ALA A 29 8.94 8.39 12.28
C ALA A 29 8.32 7.10 12.83
N VAL A 30 7.87 7.11 14.08
CA VAL A 30 7.16 5.97 14.69
C VAL A 30 5.80 5.78 14.03
N GLY A 31 5.02 6.84 13.86
CA GLY A 31 3.72 6.77 13.19
C GLY A 31 3.83 6.25 11.76
N GLU A 32 4.86 6.67 11.02
CA GLU A 32 5.15 6.17 9.69
C GLU A 32 5.49 4.67 9.68
N LEU A 33 6.31 4.19 10.61
CA LEU A 33 6.62 2.76 10.74
C LEU A 33 5.40 1.93 11.11
N VAL A 34 4.55 2.43 12.02
CA VAL A 34 3.28 1.77 12.39
C VAL A 34 2.35 1.67 11.19
N LEU A 35 2.23 2.75 10.40
CA LEU A 35 1.43 2.75 9.18
C LEU A 35 1.95 1.73 8.16
N VAL A 36 3.28 1.70 7.93
CA VAL A 36 3.92 0.73 7.04
C VAL A 36 3.67 -0.70 7.52
N ALA A 37 3.81 -0.97 8.82
CA ALA A 37 3.55 -2.28 9.39
C ALA A 37 2.08 -2.71 9.18
N ALA A 38 1.13 -1.82 9.48
CA ALA A 38 -0.30 -2.09 9.31
C ALA A 38 -0.68 -2.32 7.84
N LEU A 39 -0.17 -1.49 6.91
CA LEU A 39 -0.38 -1.68 5.48
C LEU A 39 0.27 -2.98 4.99
N SER A 40 1.45 -3.32 5.48
CA SER A 40 2.11 -4.57 5.13
C SER A 40 1.31 -5.77 5.60
N MET A 41 0.80 -5.75 6.83
CA MET A 41 -0.08 -6.80 7.32
C MET A 41 -1.34 -6.93 6.46
N MET A 42 -1.98 -5.83 6.09
CA MET A 42 -3.22 -5.89 5.30
C MET A 42 -2.99 -6.41 3.87
N LEU A 43 -1.86 -6.06 3.25
CA LEU A 43 -1.59 -6.34 1.84
C LEU A 43 -0.77 -7.63 1.62
N VAL A 44 0.17 -7.93 2.52
CA VAL A 44 1.08 -9.08 2.41
C VAL A 44 0.42 -10.34 2.96
N ASP A 45 -0.46 -10.25 3.96
CA ASP A 45 -1.17 -11.41 4.53
C ASP A 45 -1.93 -12.21 3.46
N GLN A 46 -2.54 -11.53 2.47
CA GLN A 46 -3.20 -12.22 1.35
C GLN A 46 -2.22 -13.05 0.52
N VAL A 47 -1.02 -12.52 0.27
CA VAL A 47 0.04 -13.20 -0.47
C VAL A 47 0.64 -14.34 0.35
N THR A 48 0.95 -14.08 1.62
CA THR A 48 1.50 -15.07 2.54
C THR A 48 0.53 -16.23 2.75
N GLY A 49 -0.75 -15.95 2.95
CA GLY A 49 -1.80 -16.97 3.04
C GLY A 49 -1.94 -17.81 1.77
N ALA A 50 -1.83 -17.20 0.59
CA ALA A 50 -1.83 -17.93 -0.68
C ALA A 50 -0.63 -18.87 -0.82
N VAL A 51 0.57 -18.39 -0.45
CA VAL A 51 1.80 -19.20 -0.48
C VAL A 51 1.72 -20.36 0.51
N ILE A 52 1.29 -20.09 1.74
CA ILE A 52 1.07 -21.13 2.77
C ILE A 52 0.10 -22.18 2.27
N GLY A 53 -1.00 -21.75 1.64
CA GLY A 53 -1.99 -22.66 1.10
C GLY A 53 -1.46 -23.51 -0.06
N ALA A 54 -0.75 -22.89 -1.00
CA ALA A 54 -0.13 -23.59 -2.12
C ALA A 54 0.91 -24.63 -1.69
N LEU A 55 1.61 -24.37 -0.58
CA LEU A 55 2.61 -25.28 0.01
C LEU A 55 2.00 -26.31 0.97
N GLY A 56 0.69 -26.27 1.24
CA GLY A 56 0.04 -27.16 2.19
C GLY A 56 0.44 -26.92 3.66
N LEU A 57 0.92 -25.72 3.99
CA LEU A 57 1.42 -25.35 5.32
C LEU A 57 0.31 -24.84 6.27
N PHE A 58 -0.95 -25.09 5.97
CA PHE A 58 -2.08 -24.71 6.84
C PHE A 58 -1.95 -25.18 8.31
N PRO A 59 -1.39 -26.36 8.63
CA PRO A 59 -1.18 -26.75 10.02
C PRO A 59 -0.29 -25.78 10.79
N LEU A 60 0.60 -25.05 10.11
CA LEU A 60 1.46 -24.05 10.74
C LEU A 60 0.61 -22.90 11.32
N VAL A 61 -0.32 -22.35 10.53
CA VAL A 61 -1.19 -21.24 10.95
C VAL A 61 -2.36 -21.67 11.84
N ALA A 62 -2.61 -22.97 11.99
CA ALA A 62 -3.55 -23.48 12.98
C ALA A 62 -3.06 -23.30 14.43
N HIS A 63 -1.75 -23.11 14.61
CA HIS A 63 -1.14 -22.86 15.91
C HIS A 63 -0.86 -21.35 16.13
N PRO A 64 -1.04 -20.82 17.36
CA PRO A 64 -0.73 -19.42 17.68
C PRO A 64 0.69 -19.00 17.30
N ALA A 65 1.66 -19.92 17.42
CA ALA A 65 3.06 -19.67 17.05
C ALA A 65 3.23 -19.44 15.53
N GLY A 66 2.49 -20.17 14.69
CA GLY A 66 2.57 -19.95 13.24
C GLY A 66 1.86 -18.69 12.79
N ILE A 67 0.75 -18.31 13.45
CA ILE A 67 0.11 -16.99 13.24
C ILE A 67 1.12 -15.88 13.56
N ALA A 68 1.76 -15.93 14.72
CA ALA A 68 2.75 -14.93 15.11
C ALA A 68 3.96 -14.89 14.16
N LEU A 69 4.41 -16.04 13.64
CA LEU A 69 5.47 -16.11 12.64
C LEU A 69 5.07 -15.39 11.33
N VAL A 70 3.88 -15.68 10.81
CA VAL A 70 3.33 -15.03 9.61
C VAL A 70 3.24 -13.52 9.80
N MET A 71 2.63 -13.08 10.91
CA MET A 71 2.54 -11.66 11.25
C MET A 71 3.93 -10.99 11.29
N THR A 72 4.92 -11.68 11.87
CA THR A 72 6.30 -11.18 11.96
C THR A 72 6.91 -11.01 10.56
N VAL A 73 6.75 -12.01 9.69
CA VAL A 73 7.26 -11.97 8.31
C VAL A 73 6.62 -10.83 7.53
N ASP A 74 5.30 -10.65 7.62
CA ASP A 74 4.58 -9.60 6.92
C ASP A 74 5.02 -8.21 7.37
N VAL A 75 5.13 -7.97 8.69
CA VAL A 75 5.60 -6.69 9.23
C VAL A 75 7.06 -6.42 8.84
N LEU A 76 7.92 -7.43 8.93
CA LEU A 76 9.33 -7.32 8.53
C LEU A 76 9.47 -6.97 7.06
N PHE A 77 8.69 -7.60 6.19
CA PHE A 77 8.76 -7.38 4.74
C PHE A 77 8.48 -5.90 4.39
N GLY A 78 7.37 -5.35 4.87
CA GLY A 78 7.02 -3.95 4.64
C GLY A 78 8.03 -2.98 5.25
N THR A 79 8.48 -3.25 6.48
CA THR A 79 9.46 -2.42 7.18
C THR A 79 10.80 -2.39 6.46
N VAL A 80 11.30 -3.55 6.01
CA VAL A 80 12.57 -3.65 5.28
C VAL A 80 12.47 -2.92 3.94
N LEU A 81 11.41 -3.15 3.16
CA LEU A 81 11.19 -2.47 1.88
C LEU A 81 11.15 -0.95 2.05
N TRP A 82 10.45 -0.48 3.08
CA TRP A 82 10.36 0.93 3.43
C TRP A 82 11.73 1.55 3.77
N LEU A 83 12.53 0.87 4.60
CA LEU A 83 13.86 1.35 4.97
C LEU A 83 14.84 1.34 3.78
N VAL A 84 14.73 0.34 2.89
CA VAL A 84 15.48 0.31 1.63
C VAL A 84 15.08 1.47 0.73
N HIS A 85 13.78 1.74 0.61
CA HIS A 85 13.26 2.87 -0.16
C HIS A 85 13.78 4.22 0.37
N ARG A 86 13.83 4.39 1.70
CA ARG A 86 14.41 5.57 2.37
C ARG A 86 15.95 5.63 2.32
N GLY A 87 16.62 4.66 1.71
CA GLY A 87 18.08 4.65 1.55
C GLY A 87 18.84 4.44 2.86
N ARG A 88 18.27 3.71 3.82
CA ARG A 88 18.92 3.40 5.10
C ARG A 88 20.05 2.39 4.92
N SER A 89 21.04 2.42 5.82
CA SER A 89 22.17 1.48 5.78
C SER A 89 21.75 0.07 6.17
N THR A 90 22.47 -0.94 5.67
CA THR A 90 22.19 -2.36 6.00
C THR A 90 22.20 -2.63 7.50
N ARG A 91 23.10 -1.98 8.26
CA ARG A 91 23.13 -2.11 9.73
C ARG A 91 21.87 -1.59 10.39
N ALA A 92 21.33 -0.46 9.92
CA ALA A 92 20.09 0.09 10.44
C ALA A 92 18.89 -0.82 10.11
N ILE A 93 18.85 -1.36 8.88
CA ILE A 93 17.82 -2.32 8.46
C ILE A 93 17.87 -3.58 9.34
N LEU A 94 19.06 -4.17 9.53
CA LEU A 94 19.23 -5.35 10.39
C LEU A 94 18.88 -5.07 11.85
N ALA A 95 19.22 -3.89 12.37
CA ALA A 95 18.88 -3.50 13.73
C ALA A 95 17.35 -3.38 13.92
N VAL A 96 16.66 -2.73 12.99
CA VAL A 96 15.18 -2.61 13.05
C VAL A 96 14.53 -3.97 12.85
N ALA A 97 14.98 -4.76 11.87
CA ALA A 97 14.47 -6.11 11.65
C ALA A 97 14.66 -7.00 12.88
N GLY A 98 15.85 -6.99 13.49
CA GLY A 98 16.11 -7.72 14.73
C GLY A 98 15.21 -7.26 15.90
N ALA A 99 15.01 -5.96 16.05
CA ALA A 99 14.10 -5.41 17.06
C ALA A 99 12.64 -5.83 16.83
N THR A 100 12.17 -5.80 15.58
CA THR A 100 10.83 -6.27 15.21
C THR A 100 10.67 -7.76 15.49
N THR A 101 11.61 -8.61 15.05
CA THR A 101 11.56 -10.06 15.32
C THR A 101 11.56 -10.35 16.81
N LEU A 102 12.41 -9.68 17.59
CA LEU A 102 12.43 -9.83 19.05
C LEU A 102 11.13 -9.37 19.71
N GLY A 103 10.53 -8.28 19.24
CA GLY A 103 9.25 -7.78 19.73
C GLY A 103 8.10 -8.76 19.55
N PHE A 104 8.06 -9.48 18.43
CA PHE A 104 7.05 -10.53 18.18
C PHE A 104 7.41 -11.89 18.82
N ALA A 105 8.69 -12.21 18.96
CA ALA A 105 9.13 -13.40 19.65
C ALA A 105 8.93 -13.32 21.18
N ALA A 106 9.04 -12.13 21.77
CA ALA A 106 8.95 -11.94 23.23
C ALA A 106 7.61 -12.40 23.84
N PRO A 107 6.43 -12.13 23.25
CA PRO A 107 5.15 -12.68 23.70
C PRO A 107 5.01 -14.20 23.49
N LEU A 108 5.84 -14.80 22.63
CA LEU A 108 5.90 -16.26 22.46
C LEU A 108 6.80 -16.92 23.52
N VAL A 109 7.66 -16.15 24.21
CA VAL A 109 8.51 -16.65 25.31
C VAL A 109 7.70 -17.29 26.44
N PRO A 110 6.56 -16.74 26.92
CA PRO A 110 5.73 -17.46 27.89
C PRO A 110 5.17 -18.79 27.37
N PHE A 111 5.13 -19.03 26.05
CA PHE A 111 4.83 -20.33 25.45
C PHE A 111 6.07 -21.19 25.17
N ALA A 112 7.28 -20.61 25.21
CA ALA A 112 8.53 -21.24 24.82
C ALA A 112 9.51 -21.55 25.96
N LEU A 113 9.14 -21.30 27.24
CA LEU A 113 9.66 -21.89 28.51
C LEU A 113 9.53 -20.83 29.64
N VAL A 114 9.30 -21.12 30.93
CA VAL A 114 10.19 -21.90 31.82
C VAL A 114 11.70 -21.59 31.64
N ALA A 115 12.09 -20.59 30.85
CA ALA A 115 13.49 -20.28 30.64
C ALA A 115 13.67 -18.81 30.23
N VAL A 116 14.22 -18.09 31.20
CA VAL A 116 14.98 -16.85 31.08
C VAL A 116 14.14 -15.57 30.98
N VAL A 117 13.63 -15.21 32.16
CA VAL A 117 13.64 -13.83 32.66
C VAL A 117 15.07 -13.26 32.56
N SER A 118 15.15 -11.98 32.18
CA SER A 118 16.33 -11.09 32.23
C SER A 118 17.40 -11.26 31.15
N CYS A 119 17.45 -10.28 30.23
CA CYS A 119 18.66 -9.58 29.75
C CYS A 119 18.21 -8.46 28.77
N MET A 120 17.84 -7.28 29.24
CA MET A 120 18.71 -6.11 29.49
C MET A 120 18.33 -4.95 28.53
N PRO A 121 18.80 -3.70 28.71
CA PRO A 121 17.98 -2.55 29.09
C PRO A 121 18.02 -1.40 28.07
N ALA A 122 17.27 -0.35 28.41
CA ALA A 122 17.16 0.92 27.72
C ALA A 122 18.49 1.62 27.37
N HIS A 123 19.11 1.29 26.25
CA HIS A 123 20.17 2.11 25.62
C HIS A 123 20.00 2.20 24.09
N PHE A 124 18.87 2.73 23.60
CA PHE A 124 18.79 3.28 22.24
C PHE A 124 19.15 4.77 22.25
N GLY A 125 20.34 5.09 22.76
CA GLY A 125 21.04 6.34 22.47
C GLY A 125 21.76 6.23 21.13
N ILE A 126 21.04 5.97 20.03
CA ILE A 126 21.64 6.12 18.69
C ILE A 126 21.79 7.61 18.46
N GLY A 127 22.97 8.13 18.79
CA GLY A 127 23.45 9.38 18.24
C GLY A 127 23.32 9.26 16.72
N ALA A 128 22.37 10.00 16.15
CA ALA A 128 22.12 10.06 14.72
C ALA A 128 23.31 10.74 14.03
N ARG A 129 24.43 10.03 13.93
CA ARG A 129 25.50 10.40 13.00
C ARG A 129 24.87 10.37 11.61
N PRO A 130 24.98 11.44 10.80
CA PRO A 130 24.49 11.44 9.44
C PRO A 130 25.25 10.35 8.68
N LEU A 131 24.58 9.21 8.46
CA LEU A 131 25.14 8.10 7.73
C LEU A 131 25.25 8.53 6.27
N ARG A 132 26.48 8.55 5.74
CA ARG A 132 26.76 8.83 4.33
C ARG A 132 25.91 7.91 3.46
N ALA A 133 25.31 8.50 2.42
CA ALA A 133 24.56 7.78 1.41
C ALA A 133 25.46 6.69 0.79
N VAL A 134 25.08 5.42 1.01
CA VAL A 134 25.76 4.29 0.39
C VAL A 134 25.36 4.24 -1.09
N SER A 135 26.33 3.92 -1.94
CA SER A 135 26.20 3.67 -3.39
C SER A 135 24.94 2.87 -3.74
N SER A 136 24.32 3.19 -4.89
CA SER A 136 23.08 2.57 -5.38
C SER A 136 23.22 1.06 -5.56
N SER A 137 22.75 0.27 -4.60
CA SER A 137 22.65 -1.18 -4.74
C SER A 137 21.62 -1.53 -5.84
N PRO A 138 21.80 -2.65 -6.57
CA PRO A 138 20.80 -3.14 -7.53
C PRO A 138 19.41 -3.29 -6.91
N VAL A 139 19.35 -3.74 -5.65
CA VAL A 139 18.11 -3.87 -4.87
C VAL A 139 17.40 -2.53 -4.73
N ARG A 140 18.12 -1.45 -4.39
CA ARG A 140 17.54 -0.11 -4.27
C ARG A 140 16.93 0.37 -5.59
N ARG A 141 17.62 0.16 -6.71
CA ARG A 141 17.08 0.50 -8.05
C ARG A 141 15.81 -0.30 -8.36
N GLY A 142 15.75 -1.58 -7.94
CA GLY A 142 14.55 -2.41 -8.04
C GLY A 142 13.39 -1.81 -7.24
N VAL A 143 13.61 -1.55 -5.94
CA VAL A 143 12.60 -0.94 -5.06
C VAL A 143 12.12 0.41 -5.58
N GLU A 144 13.01 1.27 -6.08
CA GLU A 144 12.63 2.55 -6.66
C GLU A 144 11.78 2.41 -7.94
N ARG A 145 12.02 1.39 -8.78
CA ARG A 145 11.17 1.11 -9.95
C ARG A 145 9.77 0.69 -9.53
N VAL A 146 9.67 -0.20 -8.55
CA VAL A 146 8.39 -0.68 -7.99
C VAL A 146 7.66 0.48 -7.31
N ALA A 147 8.34 1.28 -6.51
CA ALA A 147 7.77 2.44 -5.82
C ALA A 147 7.28 3.53 -6.81
N ARG A 148 7.91 3.68 -7.98
CA ARG A 148 7.38 4.56 -9.05
C ARG A 148 6.05 4.07 -9.63
N ARG A 149 5.74 2.79 -9.49
CA ARG A 149 4.47 2.16 -9.87
C ARG A 149 3.62 1.83 -8.65
N TRP A 150 3.80 2.57 -7.55
CA TRP A 150 3.05 2.33 -6.32
C TRP A 150 1.52 2.25 -6.51
N PRO A 151 0.85 3.01 -7.42
CA PRO A 151 -0.59 2.89 -7.58
C PRO A 151 -0.97 1.53 -8.17
N THR A 152 -0.26 1.09 -9.21
CA THR A 152 -0.42 -0.25 -9.80
C THR A 152 -0.12 -1.36 -8.80
N VAL A 153 0.96 -1.23 -8.03
CA VAL A 153 1.34 -2.24 -7.03
C VAL A 153 0.29 -2.31 -5.92
N LEU A 154 -0.17 -1.16 -5.43
CA LEU A 154 -1.23 -1.08 -4.43
C LEU A 154 -2.53 -1.69 -4.96
N ALA A 155 -2.93 -1.36 -6.18
CA ALA A 155 -4.11 -1.92 -6.83
C ALA A 155 -4.02 -3.45 -6.91
N LEU A 156 -2.90 -3.99 -7.42
CA LEU A 156 -2.68 -5.44 -7.50
C LEU A 156 -2.76 -6.12 -6.14
N LEU A 157 -2.22 -5.50 -5.09
CA LEU A 157 -2.29 -6.04 -3.74
C LEU A 157 -3.72 -6.00 -3.18
N LEU A 158 -4.45 -4.91 -3.40
CA LEU A 158 -5.85 -4.78 -2.96
C LEU A 158 -6.77 -5.79 -3.63
N THR A 159 -6.50 -6.12 -4.90
CA THR A 159 -7.30 -7.10 -5.66
C THR A 159 -6.68 -8.49 -5.70
N PHE A 160 -5.63 -8.76 -4.92
CA PHE A 160 -4.95 -10.05 -4.98
C PHE A 160 -5.89 -11.21 -4.58
N GLY A 161 -6.73 -10.99 -3.57
CA GLY A 161 -7.75 -11.95 -3.16
C GLY A 161 -8.72 -12.36 -4.28
N GLU A 162 -9.07 -11.45 -5.19
CA GLU A 162 -9.96 -11.72 -6.33
C GLU A 162 -9.33 -12.65 -7.38
N PHE A 163 -7.99 -12.68 -7.47
CA PHE A 163 -7.31 -13.68 -8.30
C PHE A 163 -7.39 -15.08 -7.69
N LEU A 164 -7.29 -15.18 -6.37
CA LEU A 164 -7.28 -16.47 -5.67
C LEU A 164 -8.68 -17.06 -5.56
N ARG A 165 -9.68 -16.21 -5.37
CA ARG A 165 -11.08 -16.60 -5.17
C ARG A 165 -11.96 -15.71 -6.04
N PRO A 166 -12.02 -15.99 -7.36
CA PRO A 166 -12.81 -15.18 -8.28
C PRO A 166 -14.27 -15.06 -7.80
N GLY A 167 -14.69 -13.83 -7.55
CA GLY A 167 -16.03 -13.48 -7.13
C GLY A 167 -16.76 -12.59 -8.15
N VAL A 168 -18.07 -12.50 -8.00
CA VAL A 168 -18.88 -11.52 -8.73
C VAL A 168 -19.19 -10.37 -7.78
N SER A 169 -18.78 -9.15 -8.14
CA SER A 169 -19.09 -7.95 -7.36
C SER A 169 -20.60 -7.74 -7.23
N PRO A 170 -21.07 -7.11 -6.15
CA PRO A 170 -22.48 -6.79 -6.02
C PRO A 170 -22.91 -5.76 -7.08
N VAL A 171 -24.16 -5.84 -7.54
CA VAL A 171 -24.69 -4.99 -8.62
C VAL A 171 -24.57 -3.48 -8.32
N TRP A 172 -24.70 -3.08 -7.06
CA TRP A 172 -24.57 -1.66 -6.67
C TRP A 172 -23.19 -1.07 -6.98
N ALA A 173 -22.15 -1.92 -7.14
CA ALA A 173 -20.82 -1.46 -7.52
C ALA A 173 -20.83 -0.75 -8.89
N LEU A 174 -21.66 -1.20 -9.83
CA LEU A 174 -21.82 -0.54 -11.14
C LEU A 174 -22.32 0.89 -10.98
N VAL A 175 -23.24 1.14 -10.05
CA VAL A 175 -23.75 2.50 -9.80
C VAL A 175 -22.65 3.38 -9.22
N LEU A 176 -21.80 2.86 -8.32
CA LEU A 176 -20.68 3.61 -7.79
C LEU A 176 -19.63 3.94 -8.86
N LEU A 177 -19.29 2.98 -9.73
CA LEU A 177 -18.39 3.20 -10.88
C LEU A 177 -18.91 4.33 -11.78
N GLY A 178 -20.21 4.33 -12.09
CA GLY A 178 -20.81 5.43 -12.85
C GLY A 178 -20.77 6.78 -12.13
N ALA A 179 -20.95 6.79 -10.81
CA ALA A 179 -21.09 8.02 -10.03
C ALA A 179 -19.76 8.63 -9.56
N GLU A 180 -18.69 7.84 -9.42
CA GLU A 180 -17.46 8.31 -8.78
C GLU A 180 -16.83 9.51 -9.50
N TYR A 181 -16.82 9.53 -10.83
CA TYR A 181 -16.24 10.63 -11.58
C TYR A 181 -17.04 11.92 -11.50
N LEU A 182 -18.36 11.85 -11.25
CA LEU A 182 -19.16 13.04 -10.97
C LEU A 182 -18.74 13.66 -9.64
N VAL A 183 -18.46 12.83 -8.62
CA VAL A 183 -17.96 13.30 -7.33
C VAL A 183 -16.55 13.88 -7.48
N ILE A 184 -15.63 13.12 -8.09
CA ILE A 184 -14.23 13.52 -8.25
C ILE A 184 -14.10 14.78 -9.12
N GLY A 185 -14.81 14.82 -10.26
CA GLY A 185 -14.83 15.98 -11.15
C GLY A 185 -15.42 17.22 -10.50
N GLY A 186 -16.43 17.06 -9.63
CA GLY A 186 -16.99 18.11 -8.81
C GLY A 186 -15.97 18.68 -7.81
N ILE A 187 -15.30 17.80 -7.05
CA ILE A 187 -14.24 18.19 -6.09
C ILE A 187 -13.11 18.92 -6.80
N ARG A 188 -12.68 18.43 -7.97
CA ARG A 188 -11.61 19.04 -8.76
C ARG A 188 -12.07 20.22 -9.63
N ARG A 189 -13.36 20.58 -9.57
CA ARG A 189 -13.98 21.69 -10.33
C ARG A 189 -13.71 21.63 -11.83
N GLN A 190 -13.72 20.42 -12.40
CA GLN A 190 -13.41 20.20 -13.82
C GLN A 190 -14.63 20.24 -14.75
N PHE A 191 -15.82 20.51 -14.21
CA PHE A 191 -17.06 20.62 -14.97
C PHE A 191 -17.37 22.04 -15.46
N GLY A 192 -16.33 22.88 -15.64
CA GLY A 192 -16.50 24.16 -16.34
C GLY A 192 -16.95 23.98 -17.79
N ASP A 193 -16.51 22.90 -18.44
CA ASP A 193 -17.03 22.49 -19.74
C ASP A 193 -18.28 21.61 -19.59
N ARG A 194 -19.42 22.12 -20.09
CA ARG A 194 -20.70 21.41 -20.08
C ARG A 194 -20.67 20.10 -20.87
N ARG A 195 -19.80 19.98 -21.89
CA ARG A 195 -19.66 18.74 -22.67
C ARG A 195 -19.04 17.63 -21.82
N ILE A 196 -18.01 17.96 -21.04
CA ILE A 196 -17.37 17.01 -20.11
C ILE A 196 -18.38 16.58 -19.05
N LEU A 197 -19.14 17.51 -18.48
CA LEU A 197 -20.19 17.17 -17.50
C LEU A 197 -21.25 16.26 -18.12
N ALA A 198 -21.79 16.62 -19.29
CA ALA A 198 -22.81 15.83 -19.98
C ALA A 198 -22.31 14.40 -20.27
N LEU A 199 -21.05 14.26 -20.70
CA LEU A 199 -20.44 12.96 -20.96
C LEU A 199 -20.40 12.08 -19.70
N HIS A 200 -20.03 12.63 -18.55
CA HIS A 200 -20.01 11.89 -17.28
C HIS A 200 -21.40 11.58 -16.75
N VAL A 201 -22.37 12.47 -16.94
CA VAL A 201 -23.78 12.20 -16.58
C VAL A 201 -24.34 11.06 -17.44
N VAL A 202 -24.08 11.08 -18.75
CA VAL A 202 -24.49 10.00 -19.66
C VAL A 202 -23.82 8.68 -19.27
N GLY A 203 -22.52 8.71 -18.96
CA GLY A 203 -21.80 7.54 -18.44
C GLY A 203 -22.44 6.98 -17.17
N ALA A 204 -22.72 7.83 -16.18
CA ALA A 204 -23.37 7.43 -14.94
C ALA A 204 -24.75 6.79 -15.18
N LEU A 205 -25.55 7.38 -16.07
CA LEU A 205 -26.86 6.84 -16.45
C LEU A 205 -26.73 5.49 -17.19
N ALA A 206 -25.72 5.32 -18.04
CA ALA A 206 -25.45 4.05 -18.71
C ALA A 206 -25.09 2.95 -17.69
N TYR A 207 -24.28 3.25 -16.68
CA TYR A 207 -23.97 2.31 -15.59
C TYR A 207 -25.18 2.00 -14.71
N ALA A 208 -26.03 2.99 -14.42
CA ALA A 208 -27.28 2.76 -13.71
C ALA A 208 -28.23 1.83 -14.52
N ALA A 209 -28.34 2.05 -15.83
CA ALA A 209 -29.11 1.18 -16.72
C ALA A 209 -28.53 -0.24 -16.77
N LEU A 210 -27.20 -0.38 -16.83
CA LEU A 210 -26.51 -1.67 -16.77
C LEU A 210 -26.78 -2.41 -15.46
N ALA A 211 -26.78 -1.69 -14.33
CA ALA A 211 -27.12 -2.25 -13.02
C ALA A 211 -28.57 -2.76 -12.99
N VAL A 212 -29.52 -1.99 -13.51
CA VAL A 212 -30.93 -2.42 -13.63
C VAL A 212 -31.03 -3.65 -14.54
N ALA A 213 -30.33 -3.67 -15.68
CA ALA A 213 -30.32 -4.84 -16.56
C ALA A 213 -29.80 -6.10 -15.85
N ALA A 214 -28.70 -5.98 -15.09
CA ALA A 214 -28.14 -7.09 -14.32
C ALA A 214 -29.10 -7.66 -13.27
N LEU A 215 -29.99 -6.83 -12.68
CA LEU A 215 -31.03 -7.30 -11.75
C LEU A 215 -32.17 -8.08 -12.42
N ASN A 216 -32.33 -7.95 -13.74
CA ASN A 216 -33.48 -8.49 -14.48
C ASN A 216 -33.11 -9.68 -15.38
N VAL A 217 -31.91 -10.25 -15.23
CA VAL A 217 -31.44 -11.39 -16.04
C VAL A 217 -31.01 -12.56 -15.12
N PRO A 218 -30.87 -13.79 -15.65
CA PRO A 218 -30.34 -14.92 -14.88
C PRO A 218 -28.94 -14.63 -14.33
N SER A 219 -28.58 -15.28 -13.21
CA SER A 219 -27.35 -15.02 -12.45
C SER A 219 -26.06 -15.08 -13.28
N VAL A 220 -25.98 -16.02 -14.23
CA VAL A 220 -24.85 -16.14 -15.16
C VAL A 220 -24.72 -14.88 -16.02
N ALA A 221 -25.82 -14.44 -16.66
CA ALA A 221 -25.83 -13.24 -17.48
C ALA A 221 -25.56 -11.98 -16.64
N ALA A 222 -26.10 -11.91 -15.41
CA ALA A 222 -25.85 -10.81 -14.49
C ALA A 222 -24.36 -10.67 -14.16
N GLY A 223 -23.69 -11.79 -13.84
CA GLY A 223 -22.26 -11.78 -13.53
C GLY A 223 -21.38 -11.40 -14.74
N LEU A 224 -21.77 -11.83 -15.95
CA LEU A 224 -21.09 -11.38 -17.18
C LEU A 224 -21.28 -9.87 -17.42
N LEU A 225 -22.49 -9.34 -17.24
CA LEU A 225 -22.77 -7.90 -17.36
C LEU A 225 -21.96 -7.08 -16.37
N ILE A 226 -21.86 -7.55 -15.12
CA ILE A 226 -21.04 -6.91 -14.08
C ILE A 226 -19.56 -6.93 -14.49
N GLY A 227 -19.03 -8.08 -14.89
CA GLY A 227 -17.63 -8.21 -15.30
C GLY A 227 -17.27 -7.34 -16.50
N VAL A 228 -18.14 -7.29 -17.53
CA VAL A 228 -17.98 -6.39 -18.68
C VAL A 228 -18.08 -4.93 -18.26
N GLY A 229 -18.99 -4.60 -17.34
CA GLY A 229 -19.12 -3.25 -16.78
C GLY A 229 -17.83 -2.74 -16.14
N TRP A 230 -17.13 -3.58 -15.37
CA TRP A 230 -15.80 -3.24 -14.84
C TRP A 230 -14.77 -3.04 -15.95
N ILE A 231 -14.70 -3.92 -16.95
CA ILE A 231 -13.72 -3.77 -18.06
C ILE A 231 -13.98 -2.50 -18.88
N LEU A 232 -15.25 -2.15 -19.12
CA LEU A 232 -15.62 -0.88 -19.75
C LEU A 232 -15.17 0.32 -18.92
N HIS A 233 -15.23 0.22 -17.60
CA HIS A 233 -14.79 1.27 -16.69
C HIS A 233 -13.28 1.49 -16.80
N ALA A 234 -12.50 0.39 -16.82
CA ALA A 234 -11.06 0.46 -17.06
C ALA A 234 -10.74 1.19 -18.38
N GLY A 235 -11.54 0.94 -19.43
CA GLY A 235 -11.43 1.65 -20.70
C GLY A 235 -11.67 3.16 -20.56
N TRP A 236 -12.63 3.56 -19.73
CA TRP A 236 -12.89 4.95 -19.38
C TRP A 236 -11.73 5.58 -18.61
N ASP A 237 -11.19 4.89 -17.60
CA ASP A 237 -10.01 5.36 -16.86
C ASP A 237 -8.79 5.55 -17.76
N VAL A 238 -8.57 4.65 -18.73
CA VAL A 238 -7.48 4.82 -19.72
C VAL A 238 -7.67 6.12 -20.51
N ALA A 239 -8.90 6.43 -20.92
CA ALA A 239 -9.22 7.67 -21.63
C ALA A 239 -8.97 8.90 -20.74
N LEU A 240 -9.45 8.88 -19.50
CA LEU A 240 -9.24 9.96 -18.53
C LEU A 240 -7.75 10.15 -18.18
N HIS A 241 -7.02 9.05 -17.97
CA HIS A 241 -5.58 9.08 -17.70
C HIS A 241 -4.79 9.69 -18.86
N ARG A 242 -5.15 9.34 -20.11
CA ARG A 242 -4.49 9.89 -21.31
C ARG A 242 -4.80 11.36 -21.52
N ALA A 243 -6.02 11.78 -21.19
CA ALA A 243 -6.44 13.18 -21.32
C ALA A 243 -6.00 14.06 -20.12
N ASP A 244 -5.57 13.46 -19.01
CA ASP A 244 -5.21 14.14 -17.75
C ASP A 244 -6.36 15.04 -17.22
N ILE A 245 -7.59 14.56 -17.38
CA ILE A 245 -8.82 15.23 -16.94
C ILE A 245 -9.57 14.37 -15.93
N VAL A 246 -10.40 15.04 -15.13
CA VAL A 246 -11.31 14.54 -14.10
C VAL A 246 -10.64 13.79 -12.97
N THR A 247 -9.80 12.78 -13.20
CA THR A 247 -9.14 11.98 -12.14
C THR A 247 -7.65 12.26 -12.02
N TRP A 248 -7.09 12.06 -10.82
CA TRP A 248 -5.65 12.16 -10.64
C TRP A 248 -4.97 10.99 -11.36
N ARG A 249 -3.82 11.21 -12.00
CA ARG A 249 -3.14 10.17 -12.79
C ARG A 249 -2.90 8.87 -12.02
N TRP A 250 -2.48 8.98 -10.75
CA TRP A 250 -2.26 7.82 -9.89
C TRP A 250 -3.56 7.08 -9.56
N TYR A 251 -4.68 7.80 -9.42
CA TYR A 251 -5.99 7.21 -9.16
C TYR A 251 -6.45 6.40 -10.37
N ALA A 252 -6.40 7.00 -11.57
CA ALA A 252 -6.73 6.30 -12.81
C ALA A 252 -5.82 5.08 -13.04
N GLU A 253 -4.50 5.18 -12.79
CA GLU A 253 -3.61 4.01 -12.88
C GLU A 253 -3.99 2.87 -11.94
N ALA A 254 -4.45 3.19 -10.73
CA ALA A 254 -4.92 2.19 -9.78
C ALA A 254 -6.27 1.59 -10.22
N CYS A 255 -7.25 2.42 -10.60
CA CYS A 255 -8.57 1.96 -11.02
C CYS A 255 -8.51 1.07 -12.27
N ILE A 256 -7.71 1.41 -13.29
CA ILE A 256 -7.51 0.55 -14.47
C ILE A 256 -7.13 -0.88 -14.05
N VAL A 257 -6.22 -1.01 -13.09
CA VAL A 257 -5.75 -2.30 -12.62
C VAL A 257 -6.84 -3.00 -11.82
N ILE A 258 -7.48 -2.30 -10.87
CA ILE A 258 -8.56 -2.86 -10.05
C ILE A 258 -9.68 -3.39 -10.93
N ASP A 259 -10.12 -2.59 -11.89
CA ASP A 259 -11.23 -2.89 -12.77
C ASP A 259 -10.97 -4.08 -13.69
N LEU A 260 -9.74 -4.17 -14.23
CA LEU A 260 -9.35 -5.30 -15.05
C LEU A 260 -9.31 -6.58 -14.20
N VAL A 261 -8.76 -6.53 -12.99
CA VAL A 261 -8.70 -7.71 -12.12
C VAL A 261 -10.10 -8.14 -11.71
N VAL A 262 -10.91 -7.23 -11.16
CA VAL A 262 -12.26 -7.52 -10.67
C VAL A 262 -13.17 -7.96 -11.81
N GLY A 263 -13.11 -7.27 -12.97
CA GLY A 263 -13.92 -7.60 -14.13
C GLY A 263 -13.59 -8.98 -14.72
N LEU A 264 -12.30 -9.31 -14.87
CA LEU A 264 -11.88 -10.62 -15.34
C LEU A 264 -12.20 -11.73 -14.32
N SER A 265 -11.99 -11.48 -13.03
CA SER A 265 -12.36 -12.42 -11.96
C SER A 265 -13.86 -12.72 -11.98
N ALA A 266 -14.72 -11.71 -12.14
CA ALA A 266 -16.17 -11.93 -12.23
C ALA A 266 -16.55 -12.82 -13.42
N ILE A 267 -15.92 -12.61 -14.59
CA ILE A 267 -16.16 -13.44 -15.78
C ILE A 267 -15.71 -14.89 -15.53
N VAL A 268 -14.49 -15.09 -15.01
CA VAL A 268 -13.96 -16.42 -14.69
C VAL A 268 -14.82 -17.12 -13.63
N ALA A 269 -15.28 -16.39 -12.62
CA ALA A 269 -16.13 -16.90 -11.55
C ALA A 269 -17.47 -17.44 -12.06
N VAL A 270 -18.04 -16.79 -13.08
CA VAL A 270 -19.27 -17.24 -13.72
C VAL A 270 -19.01 -18.43 -14.63
N LEU A 271 -18.00 -18.35 -15.50
CA LEU A 271 -17.71 -19.39 -16.49
C LEU A 271 -17.28 -20.71 -15.86
N SER A 272 -16.65 -20.67 -14.69
CA SER A 272 -16.25 -21.88 -13.95
C SER A 272 -17.41 -22.63 -13.27
N ARG A 273 -18.63 -22.08 -13.30
CA ARG A 273 -19.84 -22.66 -12.70
C ARG A 273 -20.84 -23.19 -13.72
N ILE A 274 -20.53 -23.04 -15.00
CA ILE A 274 -21.32 -23.57 -16.13
C ILE A 274 -20.83 -24.99 -16.41
#